data_AF-A0A800ETL5-F1
#
_entry.id   AF-A0A800ETL5-F1
#
_cell.length_a   1.000
_cell.length_b   1.000
_cell.length_c   1.000
_cell.angle_alpha   90.00
_cell.angle_beta   90.00
_cell.angle_gamma   90.00
#
_symmetry.space_group_name_H-M   'P 1'
#
loop_
_entity.id
_entity.type
_entity.pdbx_description
1 polymer ?
#
loop_
_entity_poly.entity_id
_entity_poly.type
_entity_poly.pdbx_seq_one_letter_code
_entity_poly.pdbx_strand_id
1 'polypeptide(L)'
;MLYRCPRCGHDPLDGHKGKAHCRSCGTSFEQGRGAVIIARPSDGPPEQTDASTLIAAVQELGGPGVHTEQGEDLLSREARIRFGKVEGHDIIRWRGELLGFSERISWKGEGLLRLEGEALTVTQNEGANGSSESFSCLLGEIRGVQISSIALQITLGRNRMYQFEFIEDSPKRWEDLVCLALTRFFARSRHAVEEFKPRIVRTHFDEMPSDEGGGESDAGASDAPAPAAQTGRGMRSR
;
A
#
# COMPACT_ATOMS: atom_id res chain seq x y z
N MET A 1 1.51 11.55 7.73
CA MET A 1 1.60 10.80 9.00
C MET A 1 2.60 9.68 8.78
N LEU A 2 3.56 9.51 9.68
CA LEU A 2 4.52 8.40 9.65
C LEU A 2 4.27 7.56 10.90
N TYR A 3 4.13 6.26 10.74
CA TYR A 3 3.99 5.32 11.87
C TYR A 3 5.31 4.59 12.17
N ARG A 4 6.17 4.47 11.15
CA ARG A 4 7.46 3.81 11.17
C ARG A 4 8.53 4.77 10.66
N CYS A 5 9.75 4.67 11.18
CA CYS A 5 10.86 5.52 10.78
C CYS A 5 11.30 5.20 9.34
N PRO A 6 11.24 6.16 8.40
CA PRO A 6 11.68 5.94 7.02
C PRO A 6 13.20 5.80 6.87
N ARG A 7 13.98 6.03 7.94
CA ARG A 7 15.45 5.94 7.91
C ARG A 7 16.00 4.60 8.39
N CYS A 8 15.44 4.05 9.47
CA CYS A 8 15.94 2.81 10.08
C CYS A 8 14.86 1.73 10.25
N GLY A 9 13.61 2.02 9.89
CA GLY A 9 12.51 1.06 10.03
C GLY A 9 12.04 0.84 11.46
N HIS A 10 12.54 1.59 12.45
CA HIS A 10 12.04 1.49 13.83
C HIS A 10 10.57 1.91 13.93
N ASP A 11 9.82 1.17 14.73
CA ASP A 11 8.38 1.26 14.90
C ASP A 11 8.04 1.03 16.38
N PRO A 12 7.32 1.94 17.06
CA PRO A 12 6.69 3.14 16.53
C PRO A 12 7.60 4.38 16.44
N LEU A 13 7.17 5.36 15.65
CA LEU A 13 7.62 6.76 15.79
C LEU A 13 6.84 7.47 16.89
N ASP A 14 7.51 8.30 17.68
CA ASP A 14 6.85 9.21 18.61
C ASP A 14 6.35 10.44 17.87
N GLY A 15 5.04 10.59 17.73
CA GLY A 15 4.41 11.72 17.04
C GLY A 15 3.70 12.69 17.97
N HIS A 16 3.91 14.00 17.79
CA HIS A 16 3.09 15.04 18.42
C HIS A 16 3.00 16.31 17.55
N LYS A 17 1.78 16.80 17.29
CA LYS A 17 1.49 18.09 16.62
C LYS A 17 2.36 18.39 15.38
N GLY A 18 2.33 17.51 14.38
CA GLY A 18 3.08 17.70 13.13
C GLY A 18 4.59 17.46 13.23
N LYS A 19 5.05 16.91 14.37
CA LYS A 19 6.42 16.45 14.58
C LYS A 19 6.43 14.95 14.84
N ALA A 20 7.50 14.28 14.43
CA ALA A 20 7.77 12.88 14.75
C ALA A 20 9.24 12.71 15.14
N HIS A 21 9.54 11.77 16.03
CA HIS A 21 10.91 11.44 16.45
C HIS A 21 11.10 9.93 16.50
N CYS A 22 12.26 9.46 16.06
CA CYS A 22 12.66 8.08 16.14
C CYS A 22 13.64 7.87 17.31
N ARG A 23 13.24 7.08 18.31
CA ARG A 23 14.11 6.75 19.45
C ARG A 23 15.32 5.88 19.09
N SER A 24 15.26 5.15 17.98
CA SER A 24 16.32 4.23 17.57
C SER A 24 17.45 4.93 16.83
N CYS A 25 17.16 5.75 15.81
CA CYS A 25 18.19 6.46 15.04
C CYS A 25 18.29 7.96 15.34
N GLY A 26 17.50 8.47 16.30
CA GLY A 26 17.48 9.87 16.69
C GLY A 26 16.89 10.85 15.67
N THR A 27 16.54 10.39 14.46
CA THR A 27 16.00 11.27 13.41
C THR A 27 14.66 11.87 13.84
N SER A 28 14.49 13.18 13.63
CA SER A 28 13.21 13.88 13.81
C SER A 28 12.66 14.39 12.48
N PHE A 29 11.34 14.50 12.38
CA PHE A 29 10.61 14.97 11.22
C PHE A 29 9.65 16.06 11.67
N GLU A 30 9.54 17.15 10.91
CA GLU A 30 8.65 18.27 11.21
C GLU A 30 8.01 18.78 9.92
N GLN A 31 6.72 19.11 9.97
CA GLN A 31 6.06 19.76 8.85
C GLN A 31 6.62 21.18 8.65
N GLY A 32 7.18 21.43 7.46
CA GLY A 32 7.63 22.74 7.00
C GLY A 32 6.50 23.57 6.39
N ARG A 33 6.85 24.54 5.54
CA ARG A 33 5.85 25.29 4.77
C ARG A 33 5.32 24.46 3.60
N GLY A 34 4.00 24.48 3.41
CA GLY A 34 3.35 23.76 2.32
C GLY A 34 3.45 22.23 2.50
N ALA A 35 3.85 21.54 1.44
CA ALA A 35 4.01 20.08 1.43
C ALA A 35 5.41 19.59 1.88
N VAL A 36 6.29 20.51 2.27
CA VAL A 36 7.67 20.19 2.67
C VAL A 36 7.68 19.59 4.08
N ILE A 37 8.48 18.54 4.25
CA ILE A 37 8.84 17.96 5.55
C ILE A 37 10.32 18.23 5.76
N ILE A 38 10.68 18.69 6.96
CA ILE A 38 12.07 18.88 7.38
C ILE A 38 12.46 17.64 8.18
N ALA A 39 13.37 16.84 7.66
CA ALA A 39 13.98 15.75 8.39
C ALA A 39 15.31 16.24 9.01
N ARG A 40 15.54 15.89 10.27
CA ARG A 40 16.76 16.21 11.01
C ARG A 40 17.34 14.90 11.54
N PRO A 41 18.33 14.32 10.84
CA PRO A 41 19.08 13.18 11.34
C PRO A 41 19.71 13.47 12.71
N SER A 42 20.09 12.42 13.46
CA SER A 42 20.90 12.60 14.68
C SER A 42 22.24 13.26 14.35
N ASP A 43 22.81 12.88 13.21
CA ASP A 43 24.11 13.30 12.74
C ASP A 43 23.98 13.87 11.33
N GLY A 44 24.15 15.18 11.21
CA GLY A 44 24.17 15.88 9.92
C GLY A 44 23.21 17.07 9.84
N PRO A 45 23.25 17.80 8.71
CA PRO A 45 22.40 18.95 8.50
C PRO A 45 20.92 18.53 8.31
N PRO A 46 19.97 19.42 8.64
CA PRO A 46 18.58 19.25 8.25
C PRO A 46 18.43 19.13 6.73
N GLU A 47 17.54 18.26 6.29
CA GLU A 47 17.20 18.05 4.89
C GLU A 47 15.72 18.33 4.66
N GLN A 48 15.39 18.80 3.45
CA GLN A 48 14.01 18.97 3.01
C GLN A 48 13.58 17.76 2.18
N THR A 49 12.38 17.28 2.43
CA THR A 49 11.78 16.14 1.75
C THR A 49 10.27 16.34 1.64
N ASP A 50 9.57 15.38 1.06
CA ASP A 50 8.11 15.36 0.93
C ASP A 50 7.53 14.05 1.44
N ALA A 51 6.20 14.02 1.58
CA ALA A 51 5.51 12.85 2.09
C ALA A 51 5.70 11.62 1.20
N SER A 52 5.71 11.78 -0.13
CA SER A 52 5.91 10.69 -1.10
C SER A 52 7.25 9.98 -0.90
N THR A 53 8.32 10.76 -0.77
CA THR A 53 9.68 10.24 -0.57
C THR A 53 9.78 9.43 0.72
N LEU A 54 9.21 9.94 1.81
CA LEU A 54 9.23 9.23 3.08
C LEU A 54 8.37 7.96 3.06
N ILE A 55 7.24 7.97 2.36
CA ILE A 55 6.39 6.78 2.19
C ILE A 55 7.12 5.71 1.36
N ALA A 56 7.77 6.09 0.27
CA ALA A 56 8.57 5.17 -0.55
C ALA A 56 9.69 4.51 0.26
N ALA A 57 10.40 5.29 1.09
CA ALA A 57 11.43 4.74 1.98
C ALA A 57 10.87 3.72 3.00
N VAL A 58 9.66 3.92 3.52
CA VAL A 58 9.00 2.92 4.38
C VAL A 58 8.66 1.64 3.59
N GLN A 59 8.27 1.76 2.32
CA GLN A 59 8.00 0.61 1.45
C GLN A 59 9.27 -0.20 1.17
N GLU A 60 10.39 0.46 0.89
CA GLU A 60 11.70 -0.17 0.69
C GLU A 60 12.18 -0.95 1.94
N LEU A 61 11.77 -0.51 3.13
CA LEU A 61 12.06 -1.17 4.41
C LEU A 61 11.11 -2.36 4.73
N GLY A 62 10.37 -2.86 3.75
CA GLY A 62 9.43 -3.99 3.91
C GLY A 62 7.96 -3.59 4.08
N GLY A 63 7.65 -2.28 4.05
CA GLY A 63 6.28 -1.79 4.07
C GLY A 63 5.55 -1.98 5.42
N PRO A 64 4.20 -2.12 5.39
CA PRO A 64 3.36 -2.26 6.59
C PRO A 64 3.28 -3.69 7.14
N GLY A 65 3.78 -4.69 6.40
CA GLY A 65 3.75 -6.10 6.80
C GLY A 65 4.71 -6.40 7.95
N VAL A 66 4.37 -7.42 8.73
CA VAL A 66 5.30 -8.02 9.70
C VAL A 66 5.94 -9.20 8.98
N HIS A 67 7.23 -9.09 8.64
CA HIS A 67 7.96 -10.23 8.08
C HIS A 67 8.02 -11.33 9.14
N THR A 68 7.41 -12.48 8.86
CA THR A 68 7.62 -13.68 9.66
C THR A 68 8.94 -14.33 9.22
N GLU A 69 9.66 -14.95 10.15
CA GLU A 69 10.93 -15.66 9.85
C GLU A 69 10.76 -16.81 8.85
N GLN A 70 9.52 -17.19 8.52
CA GLN A 70 9.17 -18.27 7.60
C GLN A 70 8.90 -17.82 6.17
N GLY A 71 9.02 -16.53 5.85
CA GLY A 71 8.92 -16.03 4.47
C GLY A 71 7.50 -16.03 3.88
N GLU A 72 6.51 -16.53 4.60
CA GLU A 72 5.10 -16.33 4.28
C GLU A 72 4.61 -15.04 4.94
N ASP A 73 4.40 -14.03 4.10
CA ASP A 73 3.95 -12.71 4.47
C ASP A 73 2.45 -12.75 4.81
N LEU A 74 2.13 -13.36 5.96
CA LEU A 74 0.78 -13.39 6.52
C LEU A 74 0.38 -11.95 6.86
N LEU A 75 -0.49 -11.37 6.03
CA LEU A 75 -1.14 -10.08 6.29
C LEU A 75 -2.18 -10.26 7.40
N SER A 76 -1.69 -10.49 8.62
CA SER A 76 -2.51 -10.54 9.83
C SER A 76 -2.14 -9.37 10.73
N ARG A 77 -3.13 -8.55 11.08
CA ARG A 77 -2.97 -7.47 12.05
C ARG A 77 -4.27 -7.24 12.78
N GLU A 78 -4.14 -6.81 14.02
CA GLU A 78 -5.24 -6.45 14.88
C GLU A 78 -4.99 -5.09 15.54
N ALA A 79 -6.04 -4.28 15.71
CA ALA A 79 -5.96 -3.01 16.41
C ALA A 79 -7.29 -2.64 17.08
N ARG A 80 -7.17 -2.00 18.25
CA ARG A 80 -8.32 -1.41 18.94
C ARG A 80 -8.80 -0.16 18.21
N ILE A 81 -10.11 -0.11 18.02
CA ILE A 81 -10.77 0.93 17.24
C ILE A 81 -12.04 1.42 17.92
N ARG A 82 -12.45 2.64 17.57
CA ARG A 82 -13.83 3.09 17.62
C ARG A 82 -14.37 3.08 16.20
N PHE A 83 -15.54 2.50 15.96
CA PHE A 83 -16.08 2.43 14.59
C PHE A 83 -17.54 2.85 14.50
N GLY A 84 -17.90 3.30 13.30
CA GLY A 84 -19.24 3.75 12.99
C GLY A 84 -19.54 3.63 11.50
N LYS A 85 -20.83 3.73 11.19
CA LYS A 85 -21.34 3.74 9.82
C LYS A 85 -21.67 5.16 9.43
N VAL A 86 -21.32 5.56 8.21
CA VAL A 86 -21.77 6.84 7.66
C VAL A 86 -23.22 6.70 7.22
N GLU A 87 -24.11 7.52 7.78
CA GLU A 87 -25.57 7.45 7.56
C GLU A 87 -26.13 8.70 6.86
N GLY A 88 -25.30 9.68 6.56
CA GLY A 88 -25.70 10.89 5.89
C GLY A 88 -24.64 11.97 5.96
N HIS A 89 -25.05 13.20 5.68
CA HIS A 89 -24.17 14.36 5.71
C HIS A 89 -24.88 15.53 6.39
N ASP A 90 -24.13 16.26 7.20
CA ASP A 90 -24.53 17.56 7.73
C ASP A 90 -24.00 18.67 6.81
N ILE A 91 -24.78 19.73 6.65
CA ILE A 91 -24.41 20.87 5.80
C ILE A 91 -23.56 21.84 6.62
N ILE A 92 -22.37 22.16 6.12
CA ILE A 92 -21.47 23.16 6.71
C ILE A 92 -21.76 24.52 6.06
N ARG A 93 -22.16 25.49 6.88
CA ARG A 93 -22.40 26.87 6.44
C ARG A 93 -21.52 27.88 7.16
N TRP A 94 -21.16 28.95 6.46
CA TRP A 94 -20.50 30.12 7.05
C TRP A 94 -21.19 31.39 6.58
N ARG A 95 -21.71 32.17 7.53
CA ARG A 95 -22.48 33.40 7.25
C ARG A 95 -23.63 33.18 6.24
N GLY A 96 -24.29 32.03 6.31
CA GLY A 96 -25.39 31.64 5.41
C GLY A 96 -24.93 30.91 4.15
N GLU A 97 -23.68 31.08 3.72
CA GLU A 97 -23.13 30.46 2.52
C GLU A 97 -22.79 28.99 2.74
N LEU A 98 -23.06 28.15 1.73
CA LEU A 98 -22.70 26.73 1.73
C LEU A 98 -21.18 26.60 1.56
N LEU A 99 -20.50 26.03 2.57
CA LEU A 99 -19.07 25.71 2.48
C LEU A 99 -18.80 24.26 2.08
N GLY A 100 -19.72 23.35 2.43
CA GLY A 100 -19.55 21.94 2.11
C GLY A 100 -20.42 21.04 2.97
N PHE A 101 -20.00 19.79 3.11
CA PHE A 101 -20.69 18.74 3.83
C PHE A 101 -19.73 18.03 4.77
N SER A 102 -20.22 17.66 5.95
CA SER A 102 -19.53 16.74 6.86
C SER A 102 -20.29 15.42 6.90
N GLU A 103 -19.59 14.31 6.86
CA GLU A 103 -20.22 13.01 7.07
C GLU A 103 -20.77 12.90 8.49
N ARG A 104 -21.96 12.30 8.62
CA ARG A 104 -22.59 11.99 9.90
C ARG A 104 -22.41 10.52 10.22
N ILE A 105 -21.68 10.25 11.30
CA ILE A 105 -21.27 8.91 11.71
C ILE A 105 -22.16 8.42 12.85
N SER A 106 -22.82 7.29 12.61
CA SER A 106 -23.54 6.52 13.63
C SER A 106 -22.56 5.58 14.31
N TRP A 107 -22.00 6.04 15.43
CA TRP A 107 -20.99 5.31 16.21
C TRP A 107 -21.58 4.04 16.83
N LYS A 108 -20.89 2.92 16.63
CA LYS A 108 -21.28 1.59 17.13
C LYS A 108 -20.51 1.17 18.38
N GLY A 109 -19.50 1.95 18.78
CA GLY A 109 -18.70 1.74 19.98
C GLY A 109 -17.26 1.33 19.67
N GLU A 110 -16.59 0.81 20.69
CA GLU A 110 -15.24 0.26 20.58
C GLU A 110 -15.26 -1.21 20.17
N GLY A 111 -14.21 -1.63 19.49
CA GLY A 111 -14.00 -3.00 19.11
C GLY A 111 -12.58 -3.24 18.63
N LEU A 112 -12.40 -4.39 18.01
CA LEU A 112 -11.11 -4.91 17.58
C LEU A 112 -11.19 -5.17 16.08
N LEU A 113 -10.49 -4.33 15.30
CA LEU A 113 -10.38 -4.50 13.86
C LEU A 113 -9.31 -5.55 13.58
N ARG A 114 -9.65 -6.58 12.81
CA ARG A 114 -8.71 -7.61 12.38
C ARG A 114 -8.71 -7.70 10.86
N LEU A 115 -7.50 -7.63 10.27
CA LEU A 115 -7.26 -8.11 8.92
C LEU A 115 -6.68 -9.52 9.04
N GLU A 116 -7.32 -10.51 8.43
CA GLU A 116 -6.85 -11.90 8.42
C GLU A 116 -7.20 -12.54 7.08
N GLY A 117 -6.17 -12.96 6.33
CA GLY A 117 -6.34 -13.50 4.98
C GLY A 117 -6.97 -12.47 4.04
N GLU A 118 -8.20 -12.74 3.59
CA GLU A 118 -8.98 -11.86 2.71
C GLU A 118 -10.14 -11.16 3.41
N ALA A 119 -10.18 -11.19 4.74
CA ALA A 119 -11.29 -10.66 5.51
C ALA A 119 -10.84 -9.51 6.42
N LEU A 120 -11.70 -8.51 6.52
CA LEU A 120 -11.62 -7.46 7.52
C LEU A 120 -12.84 -7.58 8.44
N THR A 121 -12.60 -7.79 9.74
CA THR A 121 -13.67 -8.05 10.72
C THR A 121 -13.53 -7.13 11.93
N VAL A 122 -14.66 -6.80 12.56
CA VAL A 122 -14.70 -6.13 13.86
C VAL A 122 -15.38 -7.02 14.88
N THR A 123 -14.66 -7.34 15.93
CA THR A 123 -15.22 -7.95 17.14
C THR A 123 -15.49 -6.84 18.15
N GLN A 124 -16.75 -6.68 18.58
CA GLN A 124 -17.11 -5.70 19.60
C GLN A 124 -16.72 -6.22 20.99
N ASN A 125 -16.34 -5.32 21.91
CA ASN A 125 -16.11 -5.69 23.31
C ASN A 125 -17.46 -6.07 23.98
N GLU A 126 -17.50 -7.21 24.66
CA GLU A 126 -18.69 -7.65 25.41
C GLU A 126 -19.03 -6.61 26.49
N GLY A 127 -20.24 -6.05 26.47
CA GLY A 127 -20.72 -5.05 27.44
C GLY A 127 -21.46 -3.85 26.85
N ALA A 128 -21.45 -3.67 25.52
CA ALA A 128 -22.26 -2.64 24.87
C ALA A 128 -23.72 -3.12 24.75
N ASN A 129 -24.58 -2.66 25.66
CA ASN A 129 -26.04 -2.79 25.56
C ASN A 129 -26.55 -2.05 24.31
N GLY A 130 -26.56 -2.72 23.16
CA GLY A 130 -27.01 -2.17 21.89
C GLY A 130 -26.73 -3.16 20.78
N SER A 131 -27.64 -3.27 19.81
CA SER A 131 -27.63 -4.25 18.72
C SER A 131 -26.22 -4.64 18.26
N SER A 132 -25.91 -5.93 18.31
CA SER A 132 -24.66 -6.52 17.83
C SER A 132 -24.61 -6.48 16.31
N GLU A 133 -24.46 -5.27 15.75
CA GLU A 133 -24.14 -5.09 14.34
C GLU A 133 -22.63 -5.30 14.20
N SER A 134 -22.25 -6.51 13.81
CA SER A 134 -20.87 -6.85 13.49
C SER A 134 -20.49 -6.29 12.13
N PHE A 135 -19.27 -5.75 12.02
CA PHE A 135 -18.68 -5.43 10.72
C PHE A 135 -17.85 -6.62 10.26
N SER A 136 -18.10 -7.09 9.05
CA SER A 136 -17.28 -8.08 8.35
C SER A 136 -17.40 -7.83 6.86
N CYS A 137 -16.27 -7.82 6.15
CA CYS A 137 -16.25 -7.84 4.70
C CYS A 137 -15.05 -8.61 4.16
N LEU A 138 -15.20 -9.11 2.95
CA LEU A 138 -14.09 -9.60 2.15
C LEU A 138 -13.39 -8.45 1.41
N LEU A 139 -12.10 -8.60 1.12
CA LEU A 139 -11.34 -7.62 0.33
C LEU A 139 -12.00 -7.33 -1.03
N GLY A 140 -12.58 -8.35 -1.66
CA GLY A 140 -13.31 -8.22 -2.93
C GLY A 140 -14.58 -7.37 -2.86
N GLU A 141 -15.10 -7.07 -1.67
CA GLU A 141 -16.26 -6.19 -1.46
C GLU A 141 -15.89 -4.72 -1.29
N ILE A 142 -14.61 -4.44 -1.02
CA ILE A 142 -14.11 -3.08 -0.85
C ILE A 142 -14.13 -2.37 -2.20
N ARG A 143 -14.61 -1.13 -2.19
CA ARG A 143 -14.75 -0.26 -3.35
C ARG A 143 -13.97 1.03 -3.22
N GLY A 144 -13.51 1.39 -2.04
CA GLY A 144 -12.65 2.54 -1.83
C GLY A 144 -12.05 2.53 -0.42
N VAL A 145 -10.84 3.06 -0.29
CA VAL A 145 -10.11 3.22 0.96
C VAL A 145 -9.65 4.67 1.03
N GLN A 146 -9.98 5.36 2.12
CA GLN A 146 -9.60 6.75 2.34
C GLN A 146 -9.12 6.93 3.77
N ILE A 147 -8.14 7.81 3.97
CA ILE A 147 -7.57 8.10 5.28
C ILE A 147 -7.77 9.58 5.65
N SER A 148 -7.93 9.82 6.94
CA SER A 148 -7.79 11.12 7.59
C SER A 148 -6.72 11.06 8.69
N SER A 149 -6.46 12.19 9.37
CA SER A 149 -5.47 12.23 10.44
C SER A 149 -5.75 11.28 11.62
N ILE A 150 -7.00 10.84 11.79
CA ILE A 150 -7.43 10.02 12.93
C ILE A 150 -8.19 8.75 12.53
N ALA A 151 -8.59 8.62 11.26
CA ALA A 151 -9.48 7.55 10.84
C ALA A 151 -9.13 6.95 9.48
N LEU A 152 -9.49 5.69 9.32
CA LEU A 152 -9.60 4.99 8.03
C LEU A 152 -11.07 4.87 7.67
N GLN A 153 -11.40 5.17 6.42
CA GLN A 153 -12.71 5.02 5.84
C GLN A 153 -12.67 3.93 4.77
N ILE A 154 -13.62 3.00 4.84
CA ILE A 154 -13.77 1.92 3.87
C ILE A 154 -15.15 2.02 3.26
N THR A 155 -15.18 2.13 1.94
CA THR A 155 -16.40 2.07 1.14
C THR A 155 -16.59 0.65 0.63
N LEU A 156 -17.74 0.06 0.89
CA LEU A 156 -18.17 -1.23 0.37
C LEU A 156 -19.18 -1.05 -0.78
N GLY A 157 -19.55 -2.15 -1.43
CA GLY A 157 -20.66 -2.18 -2.39
C GLY A 157 -21.96 -1.54 -1.85
N ARG A 158 -22.73 -0.93 -2.76
CA ARG A 158 -23.94 -0.12 -2.48
C ARG A 158 -23.66 1.15 -1.67
N ASN A 159 -22.46 1.72 -1.80
CA ASN A 159 -22.04 2.96 -1.12
C ASN A 159 -22.16 2.90 0.41
N ARG A 160 -22.02 1.70 1.00
CA ARG A 160 -21.96 1.56 2.46
C ARG A 160 -20.57 1.97 2.91
N MET A 161 -20.46 3.02 3.71
CA MET A 161 -19.19 3.53 4.20
C MET A 161 -19.08 3.34 5.71
N TYR A 162 -17.92 2.86 6.14
CA TYR A 162 -17.57 2.65 7.54
C TYR A 162 -16.33 3.46 7.87
N GLN A 163 -16.32 4.06 9.06
CA GLN A 163 -15.18 4.79 9.60
C GLN A 163 -14.63 4.08 10.82
N PHE A 164 -13.31 3.96 10.87
CA PHE A 164 -12.54 3.34 11.94
C PHE A 164 -11.53 4.34 12.47
N GLU A 165 -11.66 4.72 13.74
CA GLU A 165 -10.69 5.53 14.46
C GLU A 165 -9.82 4.63 15.32
N PHE A 166 -8.51 4.77 15.21
CA PHE A 166 -7.55 3.89 15.87
C PHE A 166 -7.12 4.46 17.21
N ILE A 167 -7.21 3.66 18.28
CA ILE A 167 -6.92 4.10 19.65
C ILE A 167 -5.41 4.05 19.92
N GLU A 168 -4.77 2.94 19.54
CA GLU A 168 -3.37 2.63 19.87
C GLU A 168 -2.51 2.40 18.61
N ASP A 169 -3.10 2.56 17.42
CA ASP A 169 -2.42 2.33 16.14
C ASP A 169 -2.58 3.53 15.20
N SER A 170 -1.82 3.53 14.10
CA SER A 170 -1.87 4.58 13.11
C SER A 170 -2.87 4.26 12.00
N PRO A 171 -3.80 5.19 11.66
CA PRO A 171 -4.63 5.06 10.47
C PRO A 171 -3.81 4.87 9.19
N LYS A 172 -2.60 5.47 9.11
CA LYS A 172 -1.72 5.37 7.94
C LYS A 172 -1.20 3.95 7.74
N ARG A 173 -0.83 3.29 8.84
CA ARG A 173 -0.40 1.90 8.80
C ARG A 173 -1.51 1.00 8.27
N TRP A 174 -2.73 1.20 8.77
CA TRP A 174 -3.88 0.42 8.34
C TRP A 174 -4.29 0.71 6.89
N GLU A 175 -4.19 1.95 6.43
CA GLU A 175 -4.32 2.27 5.00
C GLU A 175 -3.29 1.49 4.17
N ASP A 176 -1.99 1.58 4.50
CA ASP A 176 -0.94 0.87 3.76
C ASP A 176 -1.18 -0.64 3.77
N LEU A 177 -1.57 -1.20 4.91
CA LEU A 177 -1.83 -2.63 5.08
C LEU A 177 -3.02 -3.08 4.22
N VAL A 178 -4.15 -2.36 4.27
CA VAL A 178 -5.34 -2.68 3.47
C VAL A 178 -5.07 -2.49 1.98
N CYS A 179 -4.36 -1.44 1.57
CA CYS A 179 -3.96 -1.23 0.19
C CYS A 179 -3.04 -2.35 -0.32
N LEU A 180 -2.05 -2.78 0.48
CA LEU A 180 -1.21 -3.93 0.17
C LEU A 180 -2.02 -5.22 0.01
N ALA A 181 -2.96 -5.47 0.94
CA ALA A 181 -3.84 -6.63 0.88
C ALA A 181 -4.70 -6.64 -0.38
N LEU A 182 -5.28 -5.49 -0.74
CA LEU A 182 -6.07 -5.30 -1.96
C LEU A 182 -5.23 -5.50 -3.23
N THR A 183 -4.01 -4.93 -3.29
CA THR A 183 -3.10 -5.15 -4.42
C THR A 183 -2.81 -6.63 -4.61
N ARG A 184 -2.48 -7.36 -3.54
CA ARG A 184 -2.24 -8.81 -3.60
C ARG A 184 -3.49 -9.61 -3.96
N PHE A 185 -4.65 -9.18 -3.47
CA PHE A 185 -5.93 -9.81 -3.81
C PHE A 185 -6.24 -9.68 -5.30
N PHE A 186 -6.11 -8.49 -5.89
CA PHE A 186 -6.42 -8.27 -7.30
C PHE A 186 -5.35 -8.80 -8.26
N ALA A 187 -4.07 -8.79 -7.86
CA ALA A 187 -2.99 -9.36 -8.67
C ALA A 187 -3.22 -10.85 -8.98
N ARG A 188 -3.85 -11.61 -8.06
CA ARG A 188 -4.22 -13.02 -8.28
C ARG A 188 -5.23 -13.21 -9.41
N SER A 189 -6.02 -12.19 -9.70
CA SER A 189 -6.95 -12.15 -10.85
C SER A 189 -6.40 -11.34 -12.02
N ARG A 190 -5.07 -11.18 -12.11
CA ARG A 190 -4.37 -10.42 -13.15
C ARG A 190 -4.79 -8.95 -13.27
N HIS A 191 -5.17 -8.34 -12.15
CA HIS A 191 -5.49 -6.92 -12.10
C HIS A 191 -4.43 -6.16 -11.29
N ALA A 192 -3.92 -5.07 -11.86
CA ALA A 192 -3.17 -4.06 -11.13
C ALA A 192 -4.15 -3.05 -10.54
N VAL A 193 -3.88 -2.57 -9.32
CA VAL A 193 -4.64 -1.47 -8.69
C VAL A 193 -3.90 -0.18 -8.96
N GLU A 194 -4.56 0.77 -9.63
CA GLU A 194 -3.96 2.07 -9.97
C GLU A 194 -4.32 3.15 -8.95
N GLU A 195 -5.52 3.07 -8.40
CA GLU A 195 -6.05 4.05 -7.47
C GLU A 195 -6.94 3.35 -6.44
N PHE A 196 -6.89 3.80 -5.18
CA PHE A 196 -7.69 3.25 -4.07
C PHE A 196 -8.84 4.17 -3.65
N LYS A 197 -8.84 5.43 -4.09
CA LYS A 197 -9.74 6.50 -3.66
C LYS A 197 -10.19 7.35 -4.84
N PRO A 198 -11.37 8.00 -4.80
CA PRO A 198 -12.48 7.65 -3.92
C PRO A 198 -13.01 6.24 -4.22
N ARG A 199 -12.55 5.62 -5.32
CA ARG A 199 -12.90 4.27 -5.75
C ARG A 199 -11.66 3.49 -6.19
N ILE A 200 -11.72 2.18 -6.06
CA ILE A 200 -10.68 1.28 -6.56
C ILE A 200 -10.75 1.23 -8.09
N VAL A 201 -9.69 1.71 -8.75
CA VAL A 201 -9.50 1.61 -10.21
C VAL A 201 -8.50 0.49 -10.49
N ARG A 202 -8.81 -0.32 -11.50
CA ARG A 202 -8.03 -1.52 -11.85
C ARG A 202 -7.82 -1.59 -13.34
N THR A 203 -6.62 -2.00 -13.73
CA THR A 203 -6.28 -2.36 -15.11
C THR A 203 -5.96 -3.84 -15.16
N HIS A 204 -6.30 -4.49 -16.27
CA HIS A 204 -5.87 -5.85 -16.54
C HIS A 204 -4.40 -5.80 -16.96
N PHE A 205 -3.59 -6.79 -16.56
CA PHE A 205 -2.28 -6.94 -17.20
C PHE A 205 -2.53 -7.28 -18.67
N ASP A 206 -2.30 -6.34 -19.59
CA ASP A 206 -2.28 -6.67 -21.01
C ASP A 206 -1.25 -7.79 -21.21
N GLU A 207 -1.62 -8.80 -22.00
CA GLU A 207 -0.70 -9.86 -22.39
C GLU A 207 0.55 -9.20 -22.95
N MET A 208 1.70 -9.43 -22.30
CA MET A 208 2.99 -9.22 -22.93
C MET A 208 2.88 -9.84 -24.32
N PRO A 209 3.12 -9.10 -25.42
CA PRO A 209 3.16 -9.71 -26.73
C PRO A 209 4.16 -10.85 -26.62
N SER A 210 3.68 -12.07 -26.82
CA SER A 210 4.55 -13.22 -27.02
C SER A 210 5.54 -12.79 -28.08
N ASP A 211 6.83 -12.76 -27.74
CA ASP A 211 7.91 -12.75 -28.72
C ASP A 211 7.68 -14.00 -29.59
N GLU A 212 6.89 -13.84 -30.67
CA GLU A 212 6.87 -14.77 -31.77
C GLU A 212 8.27 -14.70 -32.35
N GLY A 213 9.02 -15.77 -32.06
CA GLY A 213 10.41 -15.92 -32.43
C GLY A 213 10.60 -15.61 -33.90
N GLY A 214 11.54 -14.69 -34.15
CA GLY A 214 12.22 -14.57 -35.44
C GLY A 214 12.94 -15.87 -35.74
N GLY A 215 12.24 -16.79 -36.39
CA GLY A 215 12.77 -18.01 -36.95
C GLY A 215 12.64 -17.97 -38.47
N GLU A 216 13.48 -17.19 -39.15
CA GLU A 216 13.78 -17.43 -40.56
C GLU A 216 15.11 -16.77 -40.98
N SER A 217 16.12 -17.61 -41.23
CA SER A 217 17.02 -17.47 -42.38
C SER A 217 17.88 -18.74 -42.47
N ASP A 218 17.30 -19.76 -43.07
CA ASP A 218 18.05 -20.90 -43.59
C ASP A 218 18.79 -20.43 -44.85
N ALA A 219 20.11 -20.54 -44.82
CA ALA A 219 21.00 -20.04 -45.85
C ALA A 219 20.92 -20.91 -47.11
N GLY A 220 20.26 -20.38 -48.14
CA GLY A 220 20.25 -20.94 -49.49
C GLY A 220 21.66 -20.99 -50.09
N ALA A 221 22.00 -22.17 -50.61
CA ALA A 221 23.25 -22.52 -51.26
C ALA A 221 23.58 -21.61 -52.46
N SER A 222 24.87 -21.25 -52.54
CA SER A 222 25.48 -20.59 -53.70
C SER A 222 26.61 -21.47 -54.23
N ASP A 223 26.33 -22.16 -55.33
CA ASP A 223 27.30 -22.80 -56.21
C ASP A 223 28.28 -21.77 -56.81
N ALA A 224 29.59 -22.00 -56.62
CA ALA A 224 30.61 -21.58 -57.57
C ALA A 224 31.89 -22.42 -57.41
N PRO A 225 32.59 -22.78 -58.50
CA PRO A 225 33.60 -23.83 -58.51
C PRO A 225 35.00 -23.30 -58.19
N ALA A 226 35.82 -24.13 -57.53
CA ALA A 226 37.26 -23.92 -57.36
C ALA A 226 38.07 -24.88 -58.25
N PRO A 227 39.14 -24.40 -58.93
CA PRO A 227 39.94 -25.21 -59.83
C PRO A 227 41.08 -25.96 -59.12
N ALA A 228 41.56 -26.95 -59.86
CA ALA A 228 42.70 -27.84 -59.67
C ALA A 228 43.88 -27.36 -58.81
N ALA A 229 44.41 -28.28 -58.00
CA ALA A 229 45.86 -28.46 -57.85
C ALA A 229 46.19 -29.93 -57.55
N GLN A 230 46.93 -30.52 -58.48
CA GLN A 230 47.54 -31.83 -58.42
C GLN A 230 48.74 -31.87 -57.45
N THR A 231 49.03 -33.09 -57.01
CA THR A 231 50.35 -33.66 -56.66
C THR A 231 51.09 -33.14 -55.42
N GLY A 232 51.19 -34.02 -54.43
CA GLY A 232 52.41 -34.81 -54.29
C GLY A 232 53.29 -34.54 -53.06
N ARG A 233 53.59 -35.63 -52.33
CA ARG A 233 54.70 -35.86 -51.37
C ARG A 233 54.74 -34.93 -50.15
N GLY A 234 54.97 -35.37 -48.92
CA GLY A 234 55.55 -36.60 -48.41
C GLY A 234 56.29 -36.26 -47.10
N MET A 235 56.46 -37.29 -46.27
CA MET A 235 57.40 -37.40 -45.15
C MET A 235 57.09 -36.76 -43.78
N ARG A 236 56.95 -37.69 -42.84
CA ARG A 236 57.21 -37.66 -41.41
C ARG A 236 58.55 -37.02 -41.05
N SER A 237 58.61 -36.34 -39.90
CA SER A 237 59.33 -36.76 -38.67
C SER A 237 59.97 -35.57 -37.95
N ARG A 238 59.65 -35.48 -36.65
CA ARG A 238 60.36 -34.85 -35.51
C ARG A 238 60.56 -33.34 -35.51
#